data_AF-A0A935M4J5-F1
#
_entry.id   AF-A0A935M4J5-F1
#
_cell.length_a   1.000
_cell.length_b   1.000
_cell.length_c   1.000
_cell.angle_alpha   90.00
_cell.angle_beta   90.00
_cell.angle_gamma   90.00
#
_symmetry.space_group_name_H-M   'P 1'
#
loop_
_entity.id
_entity.type
_entity.pdbx_description
1 polymer ?
#
loop_
_entity_poly.entity_id
_entity_poly.type
_entity_poly.pdbx_seq_one_letter_code
_entity_poly.pdbx_strand_id
1 'polypeptide(L)'
;MFYILEEWNFGSSMPLSSYLTKDILLSPSGLTFYGGLILAVILIMIYCKMQNLSVLNIFDMMSPSAAIGYGIARIGCHLSGDGDYGIPVNGTMWEFLGYSYSKGTVPTHEGVFVHPTSIYEFVISIFIFLFLWKRRGINIKLRE
;
A
#
# COMPACT_ATOMS: atom_id res chain seq x y z
N MET A 1 13.82 7.18 -0.27
CA MET A 1 14.76 6.90 -1.38
C MET A 1 14.09 6.99 -2.76
N PHE A 2 12.83 6.57 -2.95
CA PHE A 2 12.13 6.74 -4.24
C PHE A 2 11.43 8.09 -4.42
N TYR A 3 11.16 8.82 -3.34
CA TYR A 3 10.64 10.19 -3.36
C TYR A 3 11.45 11.11 -4.28
N ILE A 4 12.78 10.93 -4.24
CA ILE A 4 13.76 11.69 -5.03
C ILE A 4 13.61 11.40 -6.53
N LEU A 5 13.25 10.18 -6.94
CA LEU A 5 13.06 9.83 -8.36
C LEU A 5 11.68 10.25 -8.89
N GLU A 6 10.69 10.30 -8.01
CA GLU A 6 9.31 10.72 -8.33
C GLU A 6 9.21 12.24 -8.50
N GLU A 7 9.94 13.01 -7.69
CA GLU A 7 10.06 14.47 -7.82
C GLU A 7 11.12 14.92 -8.85
N TRP A 8 12.00 14.03 -9.30
CA TRP A 8 13.04 14.40 -10.27
C TRP A 8 12.46 14.86 -11.61
N ASN A 9 11.18 14.60 -11.87
CA ASN A 9 10.51 14.98 -13.11
C ASN A 9 9.91 16.40 -13.13
N PHE A 10 10.16 17.26 -12.14
CA PHE A 10 9.79 18.69 -12.25
C PHE A 10 10.85 19.64 -11.67
N GLY A 11 11.87 19.95 -12.48
CA GLY A 11 12.37 21.33 -12.60
C GLY A 11 13.18 21.95 -11.44
N SER A 12 13.75 21.19 -10.51
CA SER A 12 14.62 21.76 -9.45
C SER A 12 16.10 21.51 -9.72
N SER A 13 16.86 22.59 -9.93
CA SER A 13 18.32 22.64 -10.13
C SER A 13 19.12 22.37 -8.83
N MET A 14 18.59 21.55 -7.91
CA MET A 14 19.23 21.27 -6.62
C MET A 14 20.24 20.11 -6.71
N PRO A 15 21.39 20.20 -6.03
CA PRO A 15 22.41 19.16 -6.03
C PRO A 15 21.98 17.91 -5.24
N LEU A 16 22.44 16.74 -5.66
CA LEU A 16 22.10 15.43 -5.07
C LEU A 16 22.36 15.36 -3.56
N SER A 17 23.36 16.08 -3.06
CA SER A 17 23.72 16.16 -1.64
C SER A 17 22.62 16.75 -0.77
N SER A 18 21.77 17.62 -1.31
CA SER A 18 20.65 18.24 -0.59
C SER A 18 19.51 17.24 -0.32
N TYR A 19 19.38 16.19 -1.13
CA TYR A 19 18.35 15.16 -0.99
C TYR A 19 18.75 13.99 -0.06
N LEU A 20 20.05 13.89 0.27
CA LEU A 20 20.63 12.87 1.16
C LEU A 20 20.74 13.33 2.62
N THR A 21 20.19 14.50 2.95
CA THR A 21 20.16 15.00 4.34
C THR A 21 19.23 14.13 5.19
N LYS A 22 19.62 13.89 6.45
CA LYS A 22 18.83 13.09 7.42
C LYS A 22 17.39 13.57 7.54
N ASP A 23 17.17 14.88 7.46
CA ASP A 23 15.85 15.50 7.59
C ASP A 23 14.90 15.12 6.44
N ILE A 24 15.43 14.92 5.22
CA ILE A 24 14.63 14.47 4.07
C ILE A 24 14.55 12.94 4.06
N LEU A 25 15.62 12.23 4.38
CA LEU A 25 15.61 10.77 4.40
C LEU A 25 14.67 10.18 5.46
N LEU A 26 14.49 10.89 6.58
CA LEU A 26 13.62 10.50 7.69
C LEU A 26 12.31 11.30 7.73
N SER A 27 12.05 12.18 6.76
CA SER A 27 10.73 12.81 6.67
C SER A 27 9.68 11.77 6.27
N PRO A 28 8.42 11.96 6.68
CA PRO A 28 7.30 11.13 6.20
C PRO A 28 7.17 11.13 4.66
N SER A 29 7.68 12.18 3.98
CA SER A 29 7.70 12.27 2.52
C SER A 29 8.87 11.49 1.89
N GLY A 30 10.06 11.47 2.48
CA GLY A 30 11.25 10.83 1.87
C GLY A 30 11.25 9.30 1.91
N LEU A 31 10.45 8.71 2.80
CA LEU A 31 10.18 7.27 2.87
C LEU A 31 8.91 6.91 2.09
N THR A 32 8.77 7.41 0.87
CA THR A 32 7.70 6.98 -0.04
C THR A 32 7.59 5.46 -0.10
N PHE A 33 6.36 4.98 -0.26
CA PHE A 33 5.99 3.57 -0.32
C PHE A 33 6.97 2.72 -1.14
N TYR A 34 7.34 3.17 -2.35
CA TYR A 34 8.29 2.47 -3.23
C TYR A 34 9.69 2.32 -2.62
N GLY A 35 10.17 3.31 -1.87
CA GLY A 35 11.49 3.28 -1.25
C GLY A 35 11.57 2.23 -0.16
N GLY A 36 10.54 2.15 0.68
CA GLY A 36 10.41 1.10 1.69
C GLY A 36 10.24 -0.28 1.05
N LEU A 37 9.39 -0.39 0.03
CA LEU A 37 9.13 -1.65 -0.67
C LEU A 37 10.38 -2.23 -1.32
N ILE A 38 11.15 -1.43 -2.06
CA ILE A 38 12.35 -1.88 -2.76
C ILE A 38 13.44 -2.27 -1.76
N LEU A 39 13.65 -1.47 -0.72
CA LEU A 39 14.62 -1.80 0.32
C LEU A 39 14.24 -3.11 1.04
N ALA A 40 12.96 -3.30 1.36
CA ALA A 40 12.47 -4.53 1.97
C ALA A 40 12.73 -5.75 1.07
N VAL A 41 12.40 -5.67 -0.23
CA VAL A 41 12.64 -6.74 -1.20
C VAL A 41 14.13 -7.08 -1.32
N ILE A 42 15.00 -6.06 -1.41
CA ILE A 42 16.47 -6.25 -1.48
C ILE A 42 16.99 -6.95 -0.22
N LEU A 43 16.58 -6.49 0.97
CA LEU A 43 17.01 -7.07 2.24
C LEU A 43 16.53 -8.53 2.38
N ILE A 44 15.30 -8.85 1.96
CA ILE A 44 14.77 -10.21 1.95
C ILE A 44 15.62 -11.10 1.04
N MET A 45 15.97 -10.64 -0.18
CA MET A 45 16.81 -11.40 -1.10
C MET A 45 18.21 -11.66 -0.55
N ILE A 46 18.84 -10.63 0.05
CA ILE A 46 20.16 -10.77 0.69
C ILE A 46 20.08 -11.79 1.82
N TYR A 47 19.06 -11.69 2.69
CA TYR A 47 18.86 -12.62 3.80
C TYR A 47 18.66 -14.07 3.31
N CYS A 48 17.82 -14.28 2.30
CA CYS A 48 17.61 -15.61 1.71
C CYS A 48 18.92 -16.20 1.16
N LYS A 49 19.74 -15.40 0.50
CA LYS A 49 21.04 -15.83 -0.03
C LYS A 49 22.02 -16.20 1.09
N MET A 50 22.05 -15.43 2.18
CA MET A 50 22.90 -15.72 3.35
C MET A 50 22.51 -17.03 4.05
N GLN A 51 21.22 -17.36 4.05
CA GLN A 51 20.68 -18.56 4.71
C GLN A 51 20.47 -19.76 3.78
N ASN A 52 20.88 -19.66 2.51
CA ASN A 52 20.64 -20.68 1.47
C ASN A 52 19.16 -21.08 1.33
N LEU A 53 18.25 -20.11 1.50
CA LEU A 53 16.81 -20.30 1.36
C LEU A 53 16.35 -19.95 -0.05
N SER A 54 15.33 -20.65 -0.54
CA SER A 54 14.66 -20.28 -1.80
C SER A 54 13.87 -18.98 -1.61
N VAL A 55 14.28 -17.95 -2.34
CA VAL A 55 13.64 -16.62 -2.34
C VAL A 55 12.14 -16.71 -2.64
N LEU A 56 11.77 -17.53 -3.63
CA LEU A 56 10.37 -17.72 -4.03
C LEU A 56 9.54 -18.32 -2.90
N ASN A 57 10.09 -19.28 -2.16
CA ASN A 57 9.40 -19.89 -1.02
C ASN A 57 9.12 -18.86 0.09
N ILE A 58 10.10 -17.98 0.35
CA ILE A 58 9.92 -16.93 1.35
C ILE A 58 8.87 -15.92 0.90
N PHE A 59 8.86 -15.51 -0.37
CA PHE A 59 7.80 -14.64 -0.89
C PHE A 59 6.42 -15.28 -0.85
N ASP A 60 6.30 -16.57 -1.19
CA ASP A 60 5.04 -17.31 -1.07
C ASP A 60 4.56 -17.34 0.39
N MET A 61 5.47 -17.53 1.34
CA MET A 61 5.15 -17.50 2.78
C MET A 61 4.74 -16.11 3.28
N MET A 62 5.33 -15.05 2.72
CA MET A 62 5.03 -13.66 3.09
C MET A 62 3.76 -13.11 2.45
N SER A 63 3.32 -13.68 1.33
CA SER A 63 2.18 -13.20 0.54
C SER A 63 0.87 -13.01 1.35
N PRO A 64 0.45 -13.94 2.24
CA PRO A 64 -0.74 -13.73 3.09
C PRO A 64 -0.56 -12.51 4.01
N SER A 65 0.60 -12.38 4.65
CA SER A 65 0.90 -11.25 5.54
C SER A 65 0.90 -9.92 4.80
N ALA A 66 1.39 -9.89 3.56
CA ALA A 66 1.34 -8.70 2.70
C ALA A 66 -0.11 -8.32 2.35
N ALA A 67 -0.95 -9.30 2.02
CA ALA A 67 -2.36 -9.05 1.66
C ALA A 67 -3.15 -8.40 2.80
N ILE A 68 -3.01 -8.91 4.04
CA ILE A 68 -3.69 -8.32 5.20
C ILE A 68 -3.07 -6.97 5.60
N GLY A 69 -1.75 -6.82 5.49
CA GLY A 69 -1.07 -5.55 5.73
C GLY A 69 -1.57 -4.43 4.81
N TYR A 70 -1.77 -4.72 3.53
CA TYR A 70 -2.36 -3.78 2.57
C TYR A 70 -3.80 -3.40 2.97
N GLY A 71 -4.62 -4.38 3.37
CA GLY A 71 -5.98 -4.11 3.82
C GLY A 71 -6.02 -3.15 5.01
N ILE A 72 -5.18 -3.38 6.02
CA ILE A 72 -5.09 -2.51 7.20
C ILE A 72 -4.64 -1.09 6.78
N ALA A 73 -3.68 -0.98 5.86
CA ALA A 73 -3.25 0.32 5.33
C ALA A 73 -4.41 1.09 4.68
N ARG A 74 -5.29 0.39 3.92
CA ARG A 74 -6.47 1.01 3.31
C ARG A 74 -7.52 1.48 4.31
N ILE A 75 -7.65 0.81 5.46
CA ILE A 75 -8.48 1.35 6.55
C ILE A 75 -7.90 2.67 7.08
N GLY A 76 -6.58 2.83 7.09
CA GLY A 76 -5.93 4.11 7.37
C GLY A 76 -6.43 5.22 6.44
N CYS A 77 -6.43 4.99 5.13
CA CYS A 77 -6.94 5.93 4.12
C CYS A 77 -8.44 6.25 4.33
N HIS A 78 -9.23 5.24 4.69
CA HIS A 78 -10.65 5.43 4.99
C HIS A 78 -10.86 6.34 6.22
N LEU A 79 -10.08 6.15 7.28
CA LEU A 79 -10.21 6.94 8.51
C LEU A 79 -9.65 8.36 8.37
N SER A 80 -8.58 8.54 7.60
CA SER A 80 -7.98 9.85 7.33
C SER A 80 -8.79 10.67 6.34
N GLY A 81 -9.54 10.02 5.45
CA GLY A 81 -10.19 10.67 4.30
C GLY A 81 -9.16 11.43 3.47
N ASP A 82 -8.10 10.75 3.07
CA ASP A 82 -6.91 11.33 2.40
C ASP A 82 -7.07 11.59 0.90
N GLY A 83 -8.22 11.29 0.32
CA GLY A 83 -8.48 11.46 -1.11
C GLY A 83 -8.46 10.15 -1.90
N ASP A 84 -8.03 9.03 -1.30
CA ASP A 84 -8.01 7.70 -1.93
C ASP A 84 -9.40 7.04 -1.90
N TYR A 85 -10.40 7.77 -2.36
CA TYR A 85 -11.77 7.32 -2.57
C TYR A 85 -12.13 7.38 -4.06
N GLY A 86 -13.19 6.69 -4.45
CA GLY A 86 -13.57 6.54 -5.85
C GLY A 86 -14.32 7.73 -6.43
N ILE A 87 -14.88 7.53 -7.61
CA ILE A 87 -15.64 8.57 -8.32
C ILE A 87 -16.96 8.93 -7.59
N PRO A 88 -17.50 10.15 -7.81
CA PRO A 88 -18.80 10.53 -7.30
C PRO A 88 -19.92 9.61 -7.79
N VAL A 89 -20.88 9.32 -6.90
CA VAL A 89 -22.01 8.41 -7.16
C VAL A 89 -23.37 9.09 -7.08
N ASN A 90 -23.43 10.39 -6.83
CA ASN A 90 -24.66 11.16 -6.79
C ASN A 90 -25.52 10.96 -8.05
N GLY A 91 -26.80 10.62 -7.89
CA GLY A 91 -27.72 10.39 -9.00
C GLY A 91 -27.51 9.08 -9.76
N THR A 92 -26.63 8.19 -9.27
CA THR A 92 -26.43 6.86 -9.85
C THR A 92 -27.13 5.79 -9.02
N MET A 93 -27.34 4.60 -9.59
CA MET A 93 -27.88 3.45 -8.86
C MET A 93 -27.02 3.01 -7.66
N TRP A 94 -25.78 3.51 -7.56
CA TRP A 94 -24.81 3.17 -6.52
C TRP A 94 -24.75 4.20 -5.40
N GLU A 95 -25.61 5.22 -5.43
CA GLU A 95 -25.64 6.29 -4.41
C GLU A 95 -25.83 5.75 -2.98
N PHE A 96 -26.55 4.63 -2.82
CA PHE A 96 -26.73 3.97 -1.52
C PHE A 96 -25.43 3.42 -0.90
N LEU A 97 -24.39 3.20 -1.70
CA LEU A 97 -23.04 2.80 -1.23
C LEU A 97 -22.10 4.00 -1.08
N GLY A 98 -22.58 5.21 -1.39
CA GLY A 98 -21.81 6.42 -1.34
C GLY A 98 -21.48 6.83 0.10
N TYR A 99 -20.26 7.30 0.31
CA TYR A 99 -19.80 7.88 1.57
C TYR A 99 -19.27 9.30 1.32
N SER A 100 -19.46 10.20 2.28
CA SER A 100 -18.96 11.57 2.20
C SER A 100 -17.84 11.78 3.23
N TYR A 101 -16.68 12.23 2.76
CA TYR A 101 -15.51 12.51 3.59
C TYR A 101 -15.43 14.03 3.90
N SER A 102 -16.52 14.63 4.36
CA SER A 102 -16.58 16.08 4.64
C SER A 102 -15.59 16.56 5.71
N LYS A 103 -15.11 15.65 6.57
CA LYS A 103 -14.10 15.91 7.61
C LYS A 103 -12.75 15.24 7.33
N GLY A 104 -12.54 14.77 6.10
CA GLY A 104 -11.29 14.13 5.69
C GLY A 104 -10.14 15.13 5.57
N THR A 105 -8.92 14.59 5.49
CA THR A 105 -7.70 15.34 5.17
C THR A 105 -7.81 16.01 3.80
N VAL A 106 -8.44 15.33 2.84
CA VAL A 106 -8.89 15.87 1.56
C VAL A 106 -10.42 15.76 1.55
N PRO A 107 -11.13 16.86 1.87
CA PRO A 107 -12.57 16.79 2.07
C PRO A 107 -13.33 16.72 0.75
N THR A 108 -14.37 15.90 0.70
CA THR A 108 -15.36 15.94 -0.38
C THR A 108 -16.24 17.18 -0.26
N HIS A 109 -16.64 17.77 -1.39
CA HIS A 109 -17.60 18.87 -1.41
C HIS A 109 -18.92 18.48 -0.72
N GLU A 110 -19.59 19.47 -0.13
CA GLU A 110 -20.86 19.24 0.58
C GLU A 110 -21.90 18.58 -0.33
N GLY A 111 -22.53 17.52 0.18
CA GLY A 111 -23.52 16.75 -0.57
C GLY A 111 -22.96 15.80 -1.62
N VAL A 112 -21.63 15.75 -1.82
CA VAL A 112 -21.00 14.78 -2.73
C VAL A 112 -20.74 13.46 -2.01
N PHE A 113 -21.26 12.39 -2.59
CA PHE A 113 -21.02 11.01 -2.18
C PHE A 113 -20.07 10.36 -3.18
N VAL A 114 -19.04 9.70 -2.67
CA VAL A 114 -18.05 8.97 -3.47
C VAL A 114 -18.05 7.50 -3.10
N HIS A 115 -17.60 6.64 -4.00
CA HIS A 115 -17.36 5.25 -3.65
C HIS A 115 -16.27 5.14 -2.55
N PRO A 116 -16.52 4.43 -1.44
CA PRO A 116 -15.50 4.15 -0.43
C PRO A 116 -14.56 3.03 -0.90
N THR A 117 -13.78 3.30 -1.95
CA THR A 117 -12.87 2.32 -2.59
C THR A 117 -11.92 1.66 -1.59
N SER A 118 -11.44 2.41 -0.60
CA SER A 118 -10.61 1.89 0.51
C SER A 118 -11.27 0.75 1.29
N ILE A 119 -12.60 0.78 1.50
CA ILE A 119 -13.33 -0.34 2.11
C ILE A 119 -13.38 -1.53 1.16
N TYR A 120 -13.66 -1.30 -0.12
CA TYR A 120 -13.71 -2.39 -1.12
C TYR A 120 -12.36 -3.10 -1.20
N GLU A 121 -11.28 -2.34 -1.22
CA GLU A 121 -9.93 -2.86 -1.23
C GLU A 121 -9.59 -3.63 0.04
N PHE A 122 -9.99 -3.15 1.23
CA PHE A 122 -9.84 -3.89 2.48
C PHE A 122 -10.55 -5.25 2.44
N VAL A 123 -11.80 -5.27 1.96
CA VAL A 123 -12.61 -6.48 1.84
C VAL A 123 -11.96 -7.47 0.87
N ILE A 124 -11.52 -7.00 -0.30
CA ILE A 124 -10.80 -7.82 -1.28
C ILE A 124 -9.50 -8.37 -0.68
N SER A 125 -8.75 -7.54 0.06
CA SER A 125 -7.54 -7.97 0.77
C SER A 125 -7.80 -9.08 1.78
N ILE A 126 -8.91 -9.02 2.53
CA ILE A 126 -9.30 -10.12 3.42
C ILE A 126 -9.58 -11.39 2.62
N PHE A 127 -10.32 -11.30 1.51
CA PHE A 127 -10.59 -12.48 0.68
C PHE A 127 -9.31 -13.08 0.09
N ILE A 128 -8.38 -12.26 -0.38
CA ILE A 128 -7.06 -12.71 -0.86
C ILE A 128 -6.28 -13.38 0.28
N PHE A 129 -6.24 -12.76 1.46
CA PHE A 129 -5.60 -13.34 2.64
C PHE A 129 -6.17 -14.72 2.97
N LEU A 130 -7.49 -14.83 3.08
CA LEU A 130 -8.17 -16.10 3.40
C LEU A 130 -7.89 -17.18 2.34
N PHE A 131 -7.89 -16.79 1.07
CA PHE A 131 -7.57 -17.69 -0.04
C PHE A 131 -6.13 -18.21 0.03
N LEU A 132 -5.16 -17.31 0.22
CA LEU A 132 -3.74 -17.66 0.34
C LEU A 132 -3.48 -18.47 1.61
N TRP A 133 -4.12 -18.10 2.73
CA TRP A 133 -4.01 -18.80 4.01
C TRP A 133 -4.53 -20.23 3.91
N LYS A 134 -5.65 -20.43 3.19
CA LYS A 134 -6.19 -21.77 2.92
C LYS A 134 -5.23 -22.60 2.06
N ARG A 135 -4.58 -21.99 1.07
CA ARG A 135 -3.60 -22.67 0.20
C ARG A 135 -2.28 -23.01 0.89
N ARG A 136 -1.92 -22.29 1.96
CA ARG A 136 -0.72 -22.58 2.78
C ARG A 136 -0.64 -24.04 3.22
N GLY A 137 -1.76 -24.61 3.70
CA GLY A 137 -1.80 -25.99 4.20
C GLY A 137 -1.67 -27.08 3.12
N ILE A 138 -1.96 -26.74 1.85
CA ILE A 138 -1.86 -27.68 0.72
C ILE A 138 -0.39 -27.80 0.28
N ASN A 139 0.33 -26.68 0.22
CA ASN A 139 1.74 -26.66 -0.20
C ASN A 139 2.69 -27.33 0.81
N ILE A 140 2.34 -27.35 2.10
CA ILE A 140 3.13 -28.07 3.12
C ILE A 140 3.02 -29.58 2.92
N LYS A 141 1.82 -30.10 2.64
CA LYS A 141 1.59 -31.55 2.41
C LYS A 141 2.17 -32.10 1.11
N LEU A 142 2.49 -31.26 0.13
CA LEU A 142 3.07 -31.68 -1.15
C LEU A 142 4.61 -31.71 -1.14
N ARG A 143 5.23 -31.24 -0.06
CA ARG A 143 6.69 -31.19 0.12
C ARG A 143 7.23 -32.19 1.14
N GLU A 144 6.32 -32.88 1.85
CA GLU A 144 6.60 -34.07 2.67
C GLU A 144 6.42 -35.33 1.82
#